data_AF-A0A0L8VSB6-F1
#
_entry.id   AF-A0A0L8VSB6-F1
#
_cell.length_a   1.000
_cell.length_b   1.000
_cell.length_c   1.000
_cell.angle_alpha   90.00
_cell.angle_beta   90.00
_cell.angle_gamma   90.00
#
_symmetry.space_group_name_H-M   'P 1'
#
loop_
_entity.id
_entity.type
_entity.pdbx_description
1 polymer ?
#
loop_
_entity_poly.entity_id
_entity_poly.type
_entity_poly.pdbx_seq_one_letter_code
_entity_poly.pdbx_strand_id
1 'polypeptide(L)'
;MSSSLPSSAGKKPKQATLARFFTSMKNKPTEGTPSPKKSSKHMLEDRMDNVSGEEEYATKKLKQTAVTHTVAAPSSMGSNFSSIPSSAPSSGVADSPQQSQRLVGEVEDALSSNNNDHYSSNIPYSEVCEVFNKIEAISSRLEIIRICSDFFIKIMKQSSKNLIPTTYLFINRLGPDYEAGLELGLGENLLMKTISETCGKSMSQIKLKYKDIGDLGEIAMGARNVQPTMFKPKPLTVGEVFKNLRAIAKTQGKDSQLKKMKLIKRMLTACKGIEAKFLIRSLESKLRIGLAEKTVLISLSKALLLHDENREDSPDKDVPMDVLESAQQKIRDAFCQVPNYEIVINSCLEHGIMNLDKYCTLRPGIPLKPMLAKPTKAINEVLDRFQGETFTSEYKYDGERAQVHLLNDGTMRIYSRNGENMTERYPEINITDFIQDLDTTKNLILDCEAVAWDKDQGKILPFQVLSTRKRKDVELNDVKVKVCLFAFDILCYNDERLINKSLKERREYLTKVTKVVPGEFQYATQITTNNLDELQKFLDESVNHSCEGLMVKMLEGPDPIMNQVKGQETG
;
A
#
# COMPACT_ATOMS: atom_id res chain seq x y z
N MET A 1 -21.17 -57.35 46.35
CA MET A 1 -22.59 -57.59 46.67
C MET A 1 -23.41 -56.42 46.14
N SER A 2 -24.70 -56.67 45.86
CA SER A 2 -25.86 -55.77 45.70
C SER A 2 -25.83 -54.45 46.52
N SER A 3 -26.52 -53.34 46.18
CA SER A 3 -27.47 -53.04 45.07
C SER A 3 -27.90 -51.53 45.03
N SER A 4 -28.30 -51.04 43.83
CA SER A 4 -29.36 -50.04 43.52
C SER A 4 -29.45 -48.62 44.19
N LEU A 5 -29.22 -47.56 43.39
CA LEU A 5 -30.12 -46.45 42.91
C LEU A 5 -31.28 -45.89 43.82
N PRO A 6 -31.81 -44.63 43.63
CA PRO A 6 -31.93 -43.85 42.36
C PRO A 6 -31.68 -42.30 42.42
N SER A 7 -31.09 -41.69 41.37
CA SER A 7 -31.67 -40.86 40.28
C SER A 7 -32.00 -39.35 40.52
N SER A 8 -31.44 -38.45 39.68
CA SER A 8 -32.24 -37.47 38.90
C SER A 8 -31.47 -36.82 37.72
N ALA A 9 -32.23 -36.51 36.67
CA ALA A 9 -31.91 -36.04 35.30
C ALA A 9 -30.70 -35.11 35.03
N GLY A 10 -29.97 -35.41 33.95
CA GLY A 10 -29.10 -34.47 33.22
C GLY A 10 -29.67 -34.04 31.87
N LYS A 11 -29.27 -32.86 31.36
CA LYS A 11 -29.61 -32.36 30.01
C LYS A 11 -28.37 -32.27 29.12
N LYS A 12 -28.43 -32.86 27.91
CA LYS A 12 -27.43 -32.68 26.84
C LYS A 12 -27.76 -31.44 25.99
N PRO A 13 -26.78 -30.65 25.52
CA PRO A 13 -27.00 -29.70 24.43
C PRO A 13 -27.13 -30.43 23.08
N LYS A 14 -27.95 -29.91 22.17
CA LYS A 14 -28.18 -30.48 20.83
C LYS A 14 -27.33 -29.76 19.77
N GLN A 15 -26.79 -30.53 18.82
CA GLN A 15 -26.30 -30.03 17.53
C GLN A 15 -27.42 -29.34 16.74
N ALA A 16 -27.06 -28.36 15.91
CA ALA A 16 -27.90 -27.78 14.87
C ALA A 16 -27.19 -27.89 13.52
N THR A 17 -27.88 -28.43 12.51
CA THR A 17 -27.31 -28.79 11.20
C THR A 17 -27.61 -27.72 10.14
N LEU A 18 -26.65 -27.44 9.25
CA LEU A 18 -26.86 -26.56 8.10
C LEU A 18 -27.83 -27.17 7.09
N ALA A 19 -28.99 -26.55 6.87
CA ALA A 19 -29.76 -26.63 5.62
C ALA A 19 -30.85 -25.54 5.59
N ARG A 20 -30.64 -24.45 4.80
CA ARG A 20 -31.64 -23.53 4.19
C ARG A 20 -30.99 -22.15 3.92
N PHE A 21 -30.35 -21.96 2.78
CA PHE A 21 -30.05 -20.61 2.26
C PHE A 21 -29.91 -20.51 0.73
N PHE A 22 -30.62 -21.35 -0.03
CA PHE A 22 -30.83 -21.15 -1.47
C PHE A 22 -32.16 -21.74 -1.95
N THR A 23 -33.19 -20.90 -2.14
CA THR A 23 -34.22 -21.15 -3.18
C THR A 23 -35.07 -19.92 -3.51
N SER A 24 -35.28 -19.73 -4.82
CA SER A 24 -36.45 -19.08 -5.46
C SER A 24 -36.51 -17.55 -5.61
N MET A 25 -36.01 -17.07 -6.75
CA MET A 25 -36.76 -16.11 -7.57
C MET A 25 -37.68 -16.88 -8.54
N LYS A 26 -38.98 -16.51 -8.63
CA LYS A 26 -39.77 -16.39 -9.89
C LYS A 26 -41.26 -16.02 -9.68
N ASN A 27 -41.60 -14.80 -10.09
CA ASN A 27 -42.81 -14.29 -10.78
C ASN A 27 -44.26 -14.75 -10.50
N LYS A 28 -45.14 -13.71 -10.62
CA LYS A 28 -46.49 -13.63 -11.27
C LYS A 28 -47.75 -13.72 -10.37
N PRO A 29 -48.94 -13.22 -10.81
CA PRO A 29 -49.40 -11.84 -10.52
C PRO A 29 -50.85 -11.72 -9.99
N THR A 30 -51.34 -10.51 -9.64
CA THR A 30 -52.79 -10.12 -9.69
C THR A 30 -53.00 -8.59 -9.57
N GLU A 31 -54.23 -8.10 -9.83
CA GLU A 31 -54.56 -6.73 -10.27
C GLU A 31 -55.27 -5.83 -9.22
N GLY A 32 -55.34 -4.51 -9.50
CA GLY A 32 -56.64 -3.80 -9.48
C GLY A 32 -57.06 -2.84 -8.35
N THR A 33 -56.53 -1.59 -8.35
CA THR A 33 -57.26 -0.28 -8.18
C THR A 33 -58.23 0.00 -6.98
N PRO A 34 -58.69 1.27 -6.72
CA PRO A 34 -58.31 2.58 -7.26
C PRO A 34 -57.95 3.66 -6.19
N SER A 35 -57.45 4.81 -6.64
CA SER A 35 -57.20 6.03 -5.85
C SER A 35 -58.30 7.11 -6.05
N PRO A 36 -58.45 8.08 -5.13
CA PRO A 36 -59.16 9.34 -5.38
C PRO A 36 -58.23 10.57 -5.54
N LYS A 37 -58.70 11.59 -6.29
CA LYS A 37 -57.99 12.85 -6.63
C LYS A 37 -58.51 14.07 -5.84
N LYS A 38 -57.68 15.14 -5.75
CA LYS A 38 -57.97 16.59 -5.88
C LYS A 38 -56.60 17.33 -5.78
N SER A 39 -56.07 18.12 -6.73
CA SER A 39 -56.53 19.34 -7.45
C SER A 39 -56.70 20.56 -6.51
N SER A 40 -56.19 21.77 -6.78
CA SER A 40 -56.07 22.44 -8.11
C SER A 40 -55.33 23.81 -8.13
N LYS A 41 -54.95 24.23 -9.37
CA LYS A 41 -54.67 25.60 -9.92
C LYS A 41 -53.46 26.38 -9.36
N HIS A 42 -52.89 27.41 -10.02
CA HIS A 42 -53.08 28.14 -11.32
C HIS A 42 -51.67 28.64 -11.76
N MET A 43 -51.16 28.63 -13.00
CA MET A 43 -51.49 29.28 -14.30
C MET A 43 -51.30 30.81 -14.43
N LEU A 44 -50.41 31.20 -15.36
CA LEU A 44 -50.60 32.27 -16.35
C LEU A 44 -49.68 32.03 -17.57
N GLU A 45 -50.27 32.01 -18.77
CA GLU A 45 -49.62 32.13 -20.09
C GLU A 45 -49.42 33.66 -20.39
N ASP A 46 -48.90 34.18 -21.50
CA ASP A 46 -48.83 33.67 -22.87
C ASP A 46 -47.95 34.57 -23.78
N ARG A 47 -47.45 34.03 -24.90
CA ARG A 47 -47.40 34.61 -26.27
C ARG A 47 -46.24 34.09 -27.14
N MET A 48 -46.64 33.59 -28.31
CA MET A 48 -45.80 33.20 -29.44
C MET A 48 -45.59 34.37 -30.40
N ASP A 49 -44.57 34.28 -31.27
CA ASP A 49 -44.74 34.56 -32.71
C ASP A 49 -43.73 33.76 -33.54
N ASN A 50 -44.15 33.36 -34.75
CA ASN A 50 -43.37 32.62 -35.76
C ASN A 50 -42.41 33.59 -36.52
N VAL A 51 -41.39 33.16 -37.27
CA VAL A 51 -41.50 32.62 -38.65
C VAL A 51 -40.17 31.99 -39.13
N SER A 52 -40.33 30.95 -39.97
CA SER A 52 -39.41 30.11 -40.75
C SER A 52 -37.98 30.55 -41.12
N GLY A 53 -37.10 29.55 -41.22
CA GLY A 53 -35.92 29.50 -42.09
C GLY A 53 -35.32 28.07 -42.15
N GLU A 54 -35.32 27.44 -43.32
CA GLU A 54 -34.76 26.09 -43.55
C GLU A 54 -33.26 26.15 -43.90
N GLU A 55 -32.46 25.12 -43.59
CA GLU A 55 -31.44 24.58 -44.52
C GLU A 55 -30.84 23.22 -44.07
N GLU A 56 -30.15 22.55 -45.02
CA GLU A 56 -29.98 21.09 -45.07
C GLU A 56 -28.73 20.48 -44.40
N TYR A 57 -28.79 19.15 -44.21
CA TYR A 57 -27.72 18.28 -43.71
C TYR A 57 -26.95 17.64 -44.88
N ALA A 58 -25.61 17.74 -44.93
CA ALA A 58 -24.81 17.15 -46.02
C ALA A 58 -23.58 16.35 -45.53
N THR A 59 -23.66 15.02 -45.67
CA THR A 59 -22.56 14.06 -45.45
C THR A 59 -21.59 14.00 -46.64
N LYS A 60 -20.29 13.81 -46.41
CA LYS A 60 -19.33 13.42 -47.48
C LYS A 60 -18.38 12.28 -47.08
N LYS A 61 -18.40 11.23 -47.91
CA LYS A 61 -17.33 10.20 -48.07
C LYS A 61 -16.46 10.59 -49.27
N LEU A 62 -15.19 10.16 -49.29
CA LEU A 62 -14.37 9.76 -50.46
C LEU A 62 -13.09 9.10 -49.88
N LYS A 63 -12.79 7.79 -50.08
CA LYS A 63 -12.31 7.04 -51.26
C LYS A 63 -10.86 7.33 -51.69
N GLN A 64 -10.07 6.25 -51.77
CA GLN A 64 -8.67 6.18 -52.22
C GLN A 64 -8.57 6.20 -53.76
N THR A 65 -7.40 6.64 -54.26
CA THR A 65 -6.77 6.10 -55.47
C THR A 65 -5.24 6.15 -55.31
N ALA A 66 -4.52 5.18 -55.89
CA ALA A 66 -3.05 5.08 -55.82
C ALA A 66 -2.39 5.39 -57.17
N VAL A 67 -1.14 5.85 -57.16
CA VAL A 67 -0.21 5.79 -58.30
C VAL A 67 1.20 5.45 -57.79
N THR A 68 1.85 4.49 -58.43
CA THR A 68 3.21 4.02 -58.18
C THR A 68 4.26 4.81 -58.96
N HIS A 69 5.49 4.96 -58.44
CA HIS A 69 6.70 4.85 -59.26
C HIS A 69 7.92 4.44 -58.42
N THR A 70 8.61 3.39 -58.88
CA THR A 70 9.96 2.97 -58.45
C THR A 70 11.02 3.64 -59.33
N VAL A 71 12.28 3.69 -58.86
CA VAL A 71 13.50 3.16 -59.55
C VAL A 71 14.81 3.61 -58.86
N ALA A 72 15.62 2.59 -58.51
CA ALA A 72 17.09 2.49 -58.43
C ALA A 72 18.02 3.55 -57.76
N ALA A 73 19.00 3.00 -57.02
CA ALA A 73 20.30 3.62 -56.72
C ALA A 73 21.29 3.46 -57.91
N PRO A 74 22.47 4.11 -57.85
CA PRO A 74 23.69 3.27 -57.74
C PRO A 74 24.75 3.85 -56.77
N SER A 75 25.94 3.22 -56.78
CA SER A 75 26.92 3.17 -55.70
C SER A 75 28.30 3.79 -55.99
N SER A 76 29.10 3.89 -54.92
CA SER A 76 30.56 3.64 -54.85
C SER A 76 31.58 4.81 -54.80
N MET A 77 32.66 4.54 -54.04
CA MET A 77 33.96 5.24 -53.93
C MET A 77 33.97 6.69 -53.37
N GLY A 78 34.96 7.14 -52.59
CA GLY A 78 36.10 6.46 -51.95
C GLY A 78 37.28 7.41 -51.68
N SER A 79 37.96 7.29 -50.53
CA SER A 79 39.21 8.03 -50.13
C SER A 79 39.05 9.56 -49.86
N ASN A 80 39.88 10.29 -49.09
CA ASN A 80 41.09 9.92 -48.32
C ASN A 80 41.44 10.94 -47.18
N PHE A 81 41.96 10.42 -46.05
CA PHE A 81 43.01 10.94 -45.13
C PHE A 81 43.01 12.32 -44.38
N SER A 82 43.36 12.21 -43.07
CA SER A 82 44.06 13.18 -42.16
C SER A 82 43.34 14.49 -41.75
N SER A 83 43.50 15.02 -40.53
CA SER A 83 44.61 14.90 -39.54
C SER A 83 44.18 14.95 -38.05
N ILE A 84 45.09 14.52 -37.15
CA ILE A 84 45.00 14.56 -35.67
C ILE A 84 45.89 15.70 -35.13
N PRO A 85 45.65 16.30 -33.94
CA PRO A 85 46.06 15.75 -32.63
C PRO A 85 44.97 15.92 -31.53
N SER A 86 44.61 14.94 -30.69
CA SER A 86 45.38 14.22 -29.65
C SER A 86 45.83 15.05 -28.44
N SER A 87 45.00 15.05 -27.37
CA SER A 87 45.47 14.97 -25.98
C SER A 87 44.35 14.51 -25.04
N ALA A 88 44.50 13.30 -24.48
CA ALA A 88 43.79 12.87 -23.28
C ALA A 88 44.63 13.24 -22.03
N PRO A 89 44.07 13.12 -20.82
CA PRO A 89 44.31 11.84 -20.14
C PRO A 89 43.04 11.17 -19.61
N SER A 90 43.09 9.85 -19.54
CA SER A 90 42.05 8.98 -19.00
C SER A 90 42.21 8.74 -17.49
N SER A 91 41.10 8.68 -16.77
CA SER A 91 40.96 7.80 -15.61
C SER A 91 39.54 7.23 -15.59
N GLY A 92 39.45 5.89 -15.60
CA GLY A 92 38.17 5.19 -15.49
C GLY A 92 37.76 5.05 -14.02
N VAL A 93 36.47 5.08 -13.75
CA VAL A 93 35.90 4.71 -12.45
C VAL A 93 35.18 3.39 -12.63
N ALA A 94 35.69 2.34 -11.99
CA ALA A 94 34.96 1.10 -11.78
C ALA A 94 34.19 1.22 -10.46
N ASP A 95 32.87 1.00 -10.48
CA ASP A 95 32.07 0.95 -9.26
C ASP A 95 32.57 -0.17 -8.35
N SER A 96 32.94 0.18 -7.13
CA SER A 96 33.51 -0.76 -6.17
C SER A 96 32.44 -1.21 -5.13
N PRO A 97 32.32 -2.52 -4.83
CA PRO A 97 31.32 -3.02 -3.86
C PRO A 97 31.41 -2.42 -2.45
N GLN A 98 32.57 -1.87 -2.09
CA GLN A 98 32.85 -1.31 -0.77
C GLN A 98 32.06 -0.01 -0.48
N GLN A 99 31.67 0.75 -1.51
CA GLN A 99 30.92 1.98 -1.32
C GLN A 99 29.45 1.69 -0.99
N SER A 100 28.86 0.69 -1.66
CA SER A 100 27.53 0.16 -1.32
C SER A 100 27.49 -0.45 0.09
N GLN A 101 28.54 -1.19 0.49
CA GLN A 101 28.62 -1.79 1.83
C GLN A 101 28.75 -0.75 2.96
N ARG A 102 29.42 0.39 2.73
CA ARG A 102 29.47 1.48 3.73
C ARG A 102 28.09 2.11 3.96
N LEU A 103 27.37 2.41 2.90
CA LEU A 103 26.00 2.93 2.97
C LEU A 103 25.02 1.96 3.65
N VAL A 104 25.25 0.64 3.56
CA VAL A 104 24.46 -0.35 4.31
C VAL A 104 24.75 -0.26 5.81
N GLY A 105 26.03 -0.22 6.22
CA GLY A 105 26.41 -0.10 7.63
C GLY A 105 25.92 1.19 8.28
N GLU A 106 26.10 2.33 7.61
CA GLU A 106 25.68 3.65 8.12
C GLU A 106 24.15 3.76 8.30
N VAL A 107 23.36 3.01 7.51
CA VAL A 107 21.89 2.98 7.64
C VAL A 107 21.42 1.96 8.68
N GLU A 108 22.12 0.84 8.89
CA GLU A 108 21.83 -0.07 10.01
C GLU A 108 22.20 0.56 11.37
N ASP A 109 23.27 1.36 11.42
CA ASP A 109 23.59 2.22 12.58
C ASP A 109 22.56 3.35 12.77
N ALA A 110 22.00 3.91 11.69
CA ALA A 110 20.90 4.89 11.79
C ALA A 110 19.60 4.27 12.35
N LEU A 111 19.34 2.98 12.07
CA LEU A 111 18.16 2.25 12.57
C LEU A 111 18.32 1.73 14.01
N SER A 112 19.55 1.55 14.48
CA SER A 112 19.86 0.97 15.80
C SER A 112 20.33 1.99 16.85
N SER A 113 20.79 3.18 16.44
CA SER A 113 21.25 4.22 17.37
C SER A 113 20.09 4.94 18.08
N ASN A 114 20.20 5.04 19.41
CA ASN A 114 19.15 5.49 20.33
C ASN A 114 19.02 7.05 20.36
N ASN A 115 18.94 7.67 19.19
CA ASN A 115 18.95 9.12 19.02
C ASN A 115 17.57 9.74 19.25
N ASN A 116 17.41 10.42 20.39
CA ASN A 116 16.14 10.97 20.91
C ASN A 116 15.47 12.07 20.06
N ASP A 117 16.09 12.45 18.93
CA ASP A 117 15.83 13.66 18.14
C ASP A 117 15.37 13.38 16.69
N HIS A 118 15.24 12.11 16.28
CA HIS A 118 14.93 11.71 14.89
C HIS A 118 13.61 12.27 14.31
N TYR A 119 12.66 12.64 15.19
CA TYR A 119 11.38 13.24 14.80
C TYR A 119 11.18 14.62 15.44
N SER A 120 12.26 15.37 15.65
CA SER A 120 12.18 16.75 16.09
C SER A 120 11.50 17.61 15.03
N SER A 121 10.48 18.36 15.46
CA SER A 121 9.84 19.35 14.62
C SER A 121 9.25 20.47 15.45
N ASN A 122 9.54 21.71 15.05
CA ASN A 122 9.09 22.94 15.69
C ASN A 122 7.79 23.50 15.06
N ILE A 123 7.32 22.91 13.96
CA ILE A 123 6.09 23.33 13.29
C ILE A 123 4.90 23.24 14.25
N PRO A 124 4.11 24.32 14.44
CA PRO A 124 2.92 24.26 15.27
C PRO A 124 1.91 23.25 14.71
N TYR A 125 1.37 22.38 15.56
CA TYR A 125 0.40 21.36 15.15
C TYR A 125 -0.89 21.99 14.57
N SER A 126 -1.21 23.23 14.99
CA SER A 126 -2.29 24.03 14.41
C SER A 126 -2.16 24.21 12.90
N GLU A 127 -0.95 24.40 12.36
CA GLU A 127 -0.77 24.60 10.91
C GLU A 127 -1.15 23.35 10.10
N VAL A 128 -0.76 22.17 10.59
CA VAL A 128 -1.16 20.88 10.00
C VAL A 128 -2.67 20.71 10.08
N CYS A 129 -3.29 21.08 11.20
CA CYS A 129 -4.75 21.01 11.38
C CYS A 129 -5.50 21.98 10.47
N GLU A 130 -4.97 23.19 10.23
CA GLU A 130 -5.53 24.15 9.27
C GLU A 130 -5.48 23.61 7.83
N VAL A 131 -4.39 22.93 7.45
CA VAL A 131 -4.28 22.27 6.14
C VAL A 131 -5.28 21.11 6.03
N PHE A 132 -5.39 20.26 7.06
CA PHE A 132 -6.40 19.19 7.09
C PHE A 132 -7.84 19.73 6.99
N ASN A 133 -8.16 20.82 7.68
CA ASN A 133 -9.47 21.48 7.60
C ASN A 133 -9.76 22.07 6.22
N LYS A 134 -8.74 22.58 5.51
CA LYS A 134 -8.87 23.05 4.12
C LYS A 134 -9.12 21.88 3.17
N ILE A 135 -8.33 20.81 3.29
CA ILE A 135 -8.43 19.60 2.45
C ILE A 135 -9.79 18.91 2.61
N GLU A 136 -10.31 18.80 3.84
CA GLU A 136 -11.63 18.20 4.12
C GLU A 136 -12.80 18.87 3.38
N ALA A 137 -12.67 20.16 3.04
CA ALA A 137 -13.69 20.92 2.31
C ALA A 137 -13.55 20.84 0.77
N ILE A 138 -12.56 20.12 0.24
CA ILE A 138 -12.18 20.14 -1.18
C ILE A 138 -12.34 18.75 -1.79
N SER A 139 -13.04 18.67 -2.92
CA SER A 139 -13.20 17.45 -3.72
C SER A 139 -12.17 17.31 -4.86
N SER A 140 -11.57 18.42 -5.30
CA SER A 140 -10.60 18.40 -6.39
C SER A 140 -9.24 17.86 -5.94
N ARG A 141 -8.88 16.66 -6.41
CA ARG A 141 -7.56 16.04 -6.18
C ARG A 141 -6.39 16.94 -6.58
N LEU A 142 -6.50 17.71 -7.66
CA LEU A 142 -5.44 18.64 -8.11
C LEU A 142 -5.25 19.81 -7.13
N GLU A 143 -6.34 20.34 -6.57
CA GLU A 143 -6.27 21.41 -5.57
C GLU A 143 -5.72 20.89 -4.22
N ILE A 144 -6.07 19.65 -3.84
CA ILE A 144 -5.46 18.98 -2.68
C ILE A 144 -3.94 18.80 -2.89
N ILE A 145 -3.51 18.36 -4.08
CA ILE A 145 -2.08 18.26 -4.44
C ILE A 145 -1.41 19.61 -4.26
N ARG A 146 -1.99 20.69 -4.80
CA ARG A 146 -1.45 22.06 -4.70
C ARG A 146 -1.28 22.49 -3.25
N ILE A 147 -2.33 22.36 -2.43
CA ILE A 147 -2.31 22.74 -1.00
C ILE A 147 -1.26 21.94 -0.21
N CYS A 148 -1.16 20.63 -0.45
CA CYS A 148 -0.15 19.80 0.20
C CYS A 148 1.27 20.18 -0.24
N SER A 149 1.51 20.41 -1.53
CA SER A 149 2.81 20.83 -2.07
C SER A 149 3.24 22.19 -1.51
N ASP A 150 2.35 23.18 -1.52
CA ASP A 150 2.59 24.52 -0.97
C ASP A 150 2.95 24.46 0.53
N PHE A 151 2.30 23.57 1.27
CA PHE A 151 2.62 23.33 2.68
C PHE A 151 3.97 22.64 2.86
N PHE A 152 4.27 21.55 2.13
CA PHE A 152 5.58 20.90 2.24
C PHE A 152 6.73 21.83 1.86
N ILE A 153 6.58 22.65 0.82
CA ILE A 153 7.54 23.72 0.47
C ILE A 153 7.70 24.71 1.64
N LYS A 154 6.60 25.13 2.31
CA LYS A 154 6.66 26.00 3.51
C LYS A 154 7.43 25.33 4.66
N ILE A 155 7.29 24.03 4.83
CA ILE A 155 7.93 23.29 5.91
C ILE A 155 9.43 23.09 5.65
N MET A 156 9.81 22.75 4.42
CA MET A 156 11.22 22.50 4.07
C MET A 156 12.10 23.76 4.21
N LYS A 157 11.61 24.93 3.74
CA LYS A 157 12.24 26.25 3.97
C LYS A 157 12.64 26.52 5.43
N GLN A 158 11.85 26.03 6.38
CA GLN A 158 12.12 26.22 7.81
C GLN A 158 13.17 25.23 8.31
N SER A 159 13.01 23.95 7.95
CA SER A 159 14.03 22.91 8.09
C SER A 159 13.53 21.62 7.46
N SER A 160 14.37 20.96 6.66
CA SER A 160 14.12 19.61 6.12
C SER A 160 13.79 18.57 7.21
N LYS A 161 14.33 18.71 8.42
CA LYS A 161 14.03 17.84 9.58
C LYS A 161 12.53 17.75 9.91
N ASN A 162 11.78 18.82 9.64
CA ASN A 162 10.34 18.86 9.88
C ASN A 162 9.54 17.94 8.93
N LEU A 163 10.11 17.55 7.78
CA LEU A 163 9.36 16.93 6.68
C LEU A 163 8.88 15.51 7.03
N ILE A 164 9.70 14.70 7.68
CA ILE A 164 9.40 13.30 8.02
C ILE A 164 8.21 13.18 8.99
N PRO A 165 8.23 13.80 10.20
CA PRO A 165 7.09 13.71 11.12
C PRO A 165 5.82 14.38 10.55
N THR A 166 5.97 15.44 9.73
CA THR A 166 4.82 16.06 9.03
C THR A 166 4.20 15.09 8.01
N THR A 167 5.02 14.43 7.20
CA THR A 167 4.59 13.44 6.21
C THR A 167 3.82 12.30 6.86
N TYR A 168 4.35 11.76 7.96
CA TYR A 168 3.69 10.68 8.69
C TYR A 168 2.32 11.09 9.27
N LEU A 169 2.17 12.32 9.77
CA LEU A 169 0.87 12.85 10.19
C LEU A 169 -0.10 12.99 9.00
N PHE A 170 0.37 13.42 7.81
CA PHE A 170 -0.46 13.57 6.61
C PHE A 170 -1.03 12.24 6.10
N ILE A 171 -0.25 11.16 6.13
CA ILE A 171 -0.72 9.80 5.81
C ILE A 171 -1.36 9.08 7.01
N ASN A 172 -1.39 9.73 8.18
CA ASN A 172 -1.90 9.21 9.45
C ASN A 172 -1.29 7.86 9.88
N ARG A 173 0.02 7.67 9.62
CA ARG A 173 0.82 6.51 10.05
C ARG A 173 1.87 6.94 11.07
N LEU A 174 2.47 5.99 11.77
CA LEU A 174 3.48 6.25 12.80
C LEU A 174 4.90 5.81 12.44
N GLY A 175 5.07 5.26 11.23
CA GLY A 175 6.29 4.66 10.69
C GLY A 175 5.91 3.71 9.55
N PRO A 176 6.82 2.84 9.08
CA PRO A 176 6.53 1.83 8.06
C PRO A 176 5.78 0.62 8.63
N ASP A 177 5.03 -0.09 7.79
CA ASP A 177 4.14 -1.20 8.20
C ASP A 177 4.87 -2.42 8.78
N TYR A 178 6.16 -2.58 8.46
CA TYR A 178 6.99 -3.66 8.97
C TYR A 178 7.59 -3.38 10.35
N GLU A 179 7.53 -2.15 10.87
CA GLU A 179 7.98 -1.84 12.24
C GLU A 179 6.92 -2.26 13.26
N ALA A 180 7.24 -3.27 14.07
CA ALA A 180 6.33 -3.80 15.08
C ALA A 180 5.95 -2.76 16.15
N GLY A 181 4.70 -2.82 16.62
CA GLY A 181 4.23 -2.01 17.75
C GLY A 181 3.91 -0.56 17.43
N LEU A 182 3.76 -0.20 16.15
CA LEU A 182 3.31 1.13 15.71
C LEU A 182 1.78 1.29 15.58
N GLU A 183 1.02 0.22 15.76
CA GLU A 183 -0.45 0.30 15.86
C GLU A 183 -0.88 0.98 17.17
N LEU A 184 -1.77 1.97 17.08
CA LEU A 184 -2.29 2.67 18.27
C LEU A 184 -3.16 1.74 19.15
N GLY A 185 -3.99 0.90 18.52
CA GLY A 185 -4.83 -0.10 19.18
C GLY A 185 -5.87 0.48 20.15
N LEU A 186 -6.38 1.69 19.88
CA LEU A 186 -7.27 2.43 20.77
C LEU A 186 -8.73 2.14 20.43
N GLY A 187 -9.44 1.41 21.30
CA GLY A 187 -10.87 1.18 21.15
C GLY A 187 -11.70 2.44 21.39
N GLU A 188 -12.80 2.62 20.65
CA GLU A 188 -13.67 3.80 20.70
C GLU A 188 -14.14 4.16 22.13
N ASN A 189 -14.49 3.16 22.95
CA ASN A 189 -14.87 3.38 24.35
C ASN A 189 -13.75 4.04 25.20
N LEU A 190 -12.48 3.76 24.91
CA LEU A 190 -11.33 4.38 25.59
C LEU A 190 -11.18 5.84 25.19
N LEU A 191 -11.37 6.16 23.91
CA LEU A 191 -11.34 7.52 23.39
C LEU A 191 -12.53 8.33 23.94
N MET A 192 -13.74 7.78 23.93
CA MET A 192 -14.92 8.37 24.57
C MET A 192 -14.68 8.65 26.06
N LYS A 193 -14.11 7.70 26.80
CA LYS A 193 -13.75 7.88 28.22
C LYS A 193 -12.72 8.99 28.41
N THR A 194 -11.73 9.06 27.53
CA THR A 194 -10.70 10.10 27.57
C THR A 194 -11.30 11.49 27.29
N ILE A 195 -12.17 11.61 26.28
CA ILE A 195 -12.89 12.87 25.96
C ILE A 195 -13.80 13.28 27.12
N SER A 196 -14.60 12.34 27.65
CA SER A 196 -15.47 12.53 28.83
C SER A 196 -14.70 13.13 30.01
N GLU A 197 -13.58 12.50 30.38
CA GLU A 197 -12.75 12.91 31.51
C GLU A 197 -11.97 14.22 31.28
N THR A 198 -11.65 14.57 30.02
CA THR A 198 -10.90 15.81 29.70
C THR A 198 -11.80 17.03 29.46
N CYS A 199 -13.06 16.81 29.07
CA CYS A 199 -14.01 17.86 28.75
C CYS A 199 -15.09 18.07 29.85
N GLY A 200 -15.05 17.28 30.93
CA GLY A 200 -16.03 17.37 32.02
C GLY A 200 -17.46 17.01 31.59
N LYS A 201 -17.61 16.08 30.64
CA LYS A 201 -18.92 15.60 30.15
C LYS A 201 -19.14 14.16 30.59
N SER A 202 -20.38 13.76 30.85
CA SER A 202 -20.66 12.36 31.22
C SER A 202 -20.50 11.43 30.03
N MET A 203 -20.13 10.16 30.28
CA MET A 203 -20.03 9.15 29.23
C MET A 203 -21.32 8.99 28.43
N SER A 204 -22.49 9.13 29.08
CA SER A 204 -23.79 9.07 28.41
C SER A 204 -23.99 10.21 27.40
N GLN A 205 -23.54 11.44 27.73
CA GLN A 205 -23.59 12.58 26.81
C GLN A 205 -22.67 12.39 25.61
N ILE A 206 -21.46 11.83 25.82
CA ILE A 206 -20.53 11.52 24.73
C ILE A 206 -21.10 10.42 23.81
N LYS A 207 -21.65 9.34 24.38
CA LYS A 207 -22.29 8.26 23.60
C LYS A 207 -23.51 8.73 22.80
N LEU A 208 -24.34 9.61 23.37
CA LEU A 208 -25.48 10.19 22.67
C LEU A 208 -25.00 11.01 21.47
N LYS A 209 -24.09 11.98 21.69
CA LYS A 209 -23.53 12.78 20.59
C LYS A 209 -22.83 11.93 19.53
N TYR A 210 -22.17 10.83 19.90
CA TYR A 210 -21.53 9.95 18.92
C TYR A 210 -22.54 9.17 18.07
N LYS A 211 -23.69 8.80 18.63
CA LYS A 211 -24.80 8.22 17.85
C LYS A 211 -25.33 9.21 16.80
N ASP A 212 -25.35 10.50 17.14
CA ASP A 212 -25.90 11.55 16.26
C ASP A 212 -24.89 12.05 15.21
N ILE A 213 -23.60 12.15 15.56
CA ILE A 213 -22.54 12.77 14.73
C ILE A 213 -21.65 11.72 14.03
N GLY A 214 -21.43 10.55 14.64
CA GLY A 214 -20.54 9.50 14.10
C GLY A 214 -19.04 9.82 14.12
N ASP A 215 -18.62 10.92 14.73
CA ASP A 215 -17.23 11.43 14.72
C ASP A 215 -16.80 11.88 16.13
N LEU A 216 -15.80 11.21 16.71
CA LEU A 216 -15.27 11.59 18.03
C LEU A 216 -14.43 12.88 17.98
N GLY A 217 -13.86 13.23 16.83
CA GLY A 217 -13.10 14.47 16.63
C GLY A 217 -13.99 15.70 16.71
N GLU A 218 -15.12 15.69 15.99
CA GLU A 218 -16.13 16.76 16.08
C GLU A 218 -16.63 16.94 17.53
N ILE A 219 -16.86 15.84 18.24
CA ILE A 219 -17.28 15.86 19.64
C ILE A 219 -16.20 16.45 20.54
N ALA A 220 -14.92 16.09 20.35
CA ALA A 220 -13.81 16.61 21.13
C ALA A 220 -13.56 18.11 20.89
N MET A 221 -13.68 18.57 19.64
CA MET A 221 -13.65 19.99 19.29
C MET A 221 -14.80 20.75 19.96
N GLY A 222 -16.04 20.28 19.82
CA GLY A 222 -17.22 20.92 20.41
C GLY A 222 -17.34 20.82 21.94
N ALA A 223 -16.60 19.92 22.59
CA ALA A 223 -16.62 19.74 24.05
C ALA A 223 -15.56 20.59 24.79
N ARG A 224 -14.62 21.22 24.07
CA ARG A 224 -13.55 22.08 24.60
C ARG A 224 -14.06 23.47 25.00
N ASN A 225 -14.79 23.58 26.12
CA ASN A 225 -15.21 24.88 26.67
C ASN A 225 -15.40 24.96 28.21
N VAL A 226 -15.00 23.93 29.00
CA VAL A 226 -15.53 23.78 30.38
C VAL A 226 -14.49 23.53 31.50
N GLN A 227 -13.18 23.50 31.23
CA GLN A 227 -12.17 23.38 32.29
C GLN A 227 -11.04 24.40 32.14
N PRO A 228 -11.10 25.55 32.85
CA PRO A 228 -9.99 26.50 32.89
C PRO A 228 -8.80 25.88 33.65
N THR A 229 -7.61 26.02 33.07
CA THR A 229 -6.34 25.65 33.69
C THR A 229 -5.67 26.88 34.27
N MET A 230 -5.00 26.75 35.42
CA MET A 230 -4.32 27.86 36.11
C MET A 230 -3.23 28.52 35.25
N PHE A 231 -2.60 27.73 34.37
CA PHE A 231 -1.64 28.19 33.38
C PHE A 231 -2.02 27.66 32.00
N LYS A 232 -1.91 28.51 30.97
CA LYS A 232 -2.11 28.08 29.58
C LYS A 232 -1.03 27.06 29.21
N PRO A 233 -1.38 25.84 28.76
CA PRO A 233 -0.39 24.88 28.28
C PRO A 233 0.33 25.41 27.04
N LYS A 234 1.60 24.99 26.86
CA LYS A 234 2.38 25.26 25.66
C LYS A 234 1.62 24.70 24.43
N PRO A 235 1.53 25.44 23.30
CA PRO A 235 1.01 24.90 22.05
C PRO A 235 1.79 23.66 21.60
N LEU A 236 1.08 22.68 21.03
CA LEU A 236 1.69 21.45 20.51
C LEU A 236 2.49 21.72 19.24
N THR A 237 3.65 21.06 19.10
CA THR A 237 4.34 20.95 17.81
C THR A 237 4.06 19.61 17.13
N VAL A 238 4.30 19.54 15.81
CA VAL A 238 4.26 18.31 15.02
C VAL A 238 5.15 17.22 15.63
N GLY A 239 6.38 17.56 16.04
CA GLY A 239 7.31 16.61 16.66
C GLY A 239 6.83 16.12 18.02
N GLU A 240 6.25 17.00 18.84
CA GLU A 240 5.65 16.63 20.13
C GLU A 240 4.45 15.68 19.92
N VAL A 241 3.55 15.97 18.98
CA VAL A 241 2.40 15.10 18.67
C VAL A 241 2.88 13.75 18.15
N PHE A 242 3.77 13.73 17.17
CA PHE A 242 4.27 12.48 16.57
C PHE A 242 5.00 11.59 17.58
N LYS A 243 5.90 12.17 18.39
CA LYS A 243 6.59 11.47 19.49
C LYS A 243 5.61 10.90 20.51
N ASN A 244 4.56 11.65 20.87
CA ASN A 244 3.53 11.17 21.80
C ASN A 244 2.67 10.05 21.18
N LEU A 245 2.31 10.12 19.89
CA LEU A 245 1.56 9.06 19.21
C LEU A 245 2.37 7.76 19.12
N ARG A 246 3.66 7.83 18.74
CA ARG A 246 4.56 6.65 18.79
C ARG A 246 4.71 6.08 20.20
N ALA A 247 4.81 6.93 21.22
CA ALA A 247 4.84 6.47 22.61
C ALA A 247 3.52 5.79 23.03
N ILE A 248 2.36 6.26 22.56
CA ILE A 248 1.05 5.63 22.79
C ILE A 248 0.98 4.26 22.12
N ALA A 249 1.45 4.13 20.87
CA ALA A 249 1.49 2.85 20.16
C ALA A 249 2.39 1.82 20.88
N LYS A 250 3.66 2.18 21.13
CA LYS A 250 4.66 1.32 21.80
C LYS A 250 4.37 1.03 23.29
N THR A 251 3.38 1.69 23.92
CA THR A 251 2.99 1.41 25.31
C THR A 251 2.20 0.10 25.41
N GLN A 252 2.80 -0.92 26.05
CA GLN A 252 2.20 -2.24 26.27
C GLN A 252 2.22 -2.66 27.75
N GLY A 253 1.69 -3.86 28.05
CA GLY A 253 1.70 -4.47 29.38
C GLY A 253 0.64 -3.93 30.36
N LYS A 254 0.83 -4.26 31.64
CA LYS A 254 -0.05 -3.82 32.74
C LYS A 254 -0.06 -2.29 32.84
N ASP A 255 -1.24 -1.74 33.12
CA ASP A 255 -1.53 -0.30 33.22
C ASP A 255 -1.28 0.53 31.92
N SER A 256 -1.00 -0.13 30.78
CA SER A 256 -0.83 0.50 29.47
C SER A 256 -1.99 1.43 29.11
N GLN A 257 -3.23 0.97 29.29
CA GLN A 257 -4.44 1.76 29.02
C GLN A 257 -4.46 3.09 29.79
N LEU A 258 -4.11 3.08 31.08
CA LEU A 258 -4.05 4.30 31.90
C LEU A 258 -2.92 5.25 31.45
N LYS A 259 -1.76 4.69 31.07
CA LYS A 259 -0.63 5.46 30.52
C LYS A 259 -1.00 6.11 29.17
N LYS A 260 -1.62 5.37 28.25
CA LYS A 260 -2.14 5.87 26.96
C LYS A 260 -3.15 7.00 27.19
N MET A 261 -4.15 6.79 28.06
CA MET A 261 -5.12 7.83 28.44
C MET A 261 -4.44 9.09 28.99
N LYS A 262 -3.48 8.96 29.91
CA LYS A 262 -2.76 10.11 30.50
C LYS A 262 -2.03 10.95 29.44
N LEU A 263 -1.40 10.32 28.46
CA LEU A 263 -0.75 11.02 27.33
C LEU A 263 -1.77 11.74 26.43
N ILE A 264 -2.87 11.06 26.09
CA ILE A 264 -3.94 11.64 25.25
C ILE A 264 -4.59 12.85 25.95
N LYS A 265 -4.93 12.74 27.25
CA LYS A 265 -5.45 13.87 28.05
C LYS A 265 -4.52 15.07 28.03
N ARG A 266 -3.20 14.84 28.17
CA ARG A 266 -2.19 15.91 28.15
C ARG A 266 -2.19 16.64 26.82
N MET A 267 -2.11 15.90 25.71
CA MET A 267 -2.14 16.50 24.36
C MET A 267 -3.46 17.25 24.13
N LEU A 268 -4.61 16.59 24.36
CA LEU A 268 -5.92 17.21 24.20
C LEU A 268 -6.05 18.52 24.98
N THR A 269 -5.43 18.63 26.17
CA THR A 269 -5.50 19.83 27.01
C THR A 269 -4.73 21.01 26.43
N ALA A 270 -3.70 20.76 25.62
CA ALA A 270 -3.00 21.78 24.85
C ALA A 270 -3.75 22.18 23.55
N CYS A 271 -4.54 21.27 22.97
CA CYS A 271 -5.28 21.50 21.73
C CYS A 271 -6.31 22.64 21.81
N LYS A 272 -6.41 23.42 20.74
CA LYS A 272 -7.44 24.45 20.53
C LYS A 272 -8.30 24.12 19.31
N GLY A 273 -9.62 24.24 19.43
CA GLY A 273 -10.56 24.08 18.32
C GLY A 273 -10.31 22.83 17.46
N ILE A 274 -10.01 23.05 16.18
CA ILE A 274 -9.77 22.00 15.18
C ILE A 274 -8.61 21.05 15.53
N GLU A 275 -7.64 21.46 16.35
CA GLU A 275 -6.55 20.57 16.80
C GLU A 275 -7.09 19.35 17.56
N ALA A 276 -8.14 19.53 18.37
CA ALA A 276 -8.75 18.44 19.12
C ALA A 276 -9.50 17.46 18.19
N LYS A 277 -10.08 17.97 17.10
CA LYS A 277 -10.74 17.17 16.06
C LYS A 277 -9.74 16.25 15.37
N PHE A 278 -8.66 16.80 14.82
CA PHE A 278 -7.68 16.01 14.08
C PHE A 278 -6.84 15.11 15.00
N LEU A 279 -6.53 15.53 16.23
CA LEU A 279 -5.84 14.65 17.18
C LEU A 279 -6.65 13.39 17.51
N ILE A 280 -7.96 13.52 17.76
CA ILE A 280 -8.81 12.35 18.00
C ILE A 280 -8.97 11.50 16.76
N ARG A 281 -9.20 12.10 15.58
CA ARG A 281 -9.29 11.35 14.32
C ARG A 281 -7.99 10.59 13.99
N SER A 282 -6.83 11.16 14.31
CA SER A 282 -5.54 10.44 14.23
C SER A 282 -5.48 9.29 15.24
N LEU A 283 -5.95 9.49 16.47
CA LEU A 283 -6.02 8.45 17.50
C LEU A 283 -7.03 7.32 17.16
N GLU A 284 -8.08 7.61 16.38
CA GLU A 284 -9.00 6.62 15.79
C GLU A 284 -8.39 5.89 14.57
N SER A 285 -7.18 6.26 14.13
CA SER A 285 -6.58 5.85 12.85
C SER A 285 -7.44 6.20 11.61
N LYS A 286 -8.32 7.22 11.72
CA LYS A 286 -9.31 7.60 10.70
C LYS A 286 -9.33 9.13 10.53
N LEU A 287 -8.45 9.68 9.69
CA LEU A 287 -8.32 11.13 9.53
C LEU A 287 -9.52 11.81 8.81
N ARG A 288 -10.25 11.06 7.97
CA ARG A 288 -11.52 11.47 7.31
C ARG A 288 -11.46 12.78 6.50
N ILE A 289 -10.33 13.07 5.85
CA ILE A 289 -10.15 14.29 5.03
C ILE A 289 -10.12 14.05 3.51
N GLY A 290 -10.34 12.83 3.02
CA GLY A 290 -10.27 12.52 1.58
C GLY A 290 -8.85 12.53 0.97
N LEU A 291 -7.81 12.74 1.77
CA LEU A 291 -6.41 12.69 1.35
C LEU A 291 -5.93 11.25 1.18
N ALA A 292 -5.49 10.89 -0.03
CA ALA A 292 -4.86 9.61 -0.32
C ALA A 292 -3.33 9.65 -0.15
N GLU A 293 -2.72 8.55 0.27
CA GLU A 293 -1.26 8.41 0.44
C GLU A 293 -0.47 8.75 -0.84
N LYS A 294 -0.98 8.33 -2.00
CA LYS A 294 -0.43 8.69 -3.32
C LYS A 294 -0.44 10.20 -3.58
N THR A 295 -1.42 10.93 -3.05
CA THR A 295 -1.47 12.40 -3.14
C THR A 295 -0.32 13.02 -2.35
N VAL A 296 -0.07 12.53 -1.13
CA VAL A 296 1.04 12.99 -0.29
C VAL A 296 2.38 12.75 -0.98
N LEU A 297 2.59 11.55 -1.53
CA LEU A 297 3.83 11.18 -2.23
C LEU A 297 4.10 12.06 -3.47
N ILE A 298 3.05 12.42 -4.22
CA ILE A 298 3.14 13.35 -5.36
C ILE A 298 3.44 14.78 -4.88
N SER A 299 2.81 15.25 -3.80
CA SER A 299 3.07 16.59 -3.26
C SER A 299 4.47 16.74 -2.67
N LEU A 300 5.04 15.68 -2.11
CA LEU A 300 6.43 15.63 -1.68
C LEU A 300 7.40 15.79 -2.86
N SER A 301 7.09 15.24 -4.04
CA SER A 301 8.01 15.30 -5.18
C SER A 301 8.29 16.73 -5.64
N LYS A 302 7.27 17.60 -5.66
CA LYS A 302 7.45 19.03 -6.01
C LYS A 302 8.27 19.76 -4.94
N ALA A 303 8.05 19.48 -3.66
CA ALA A 303 8.78 20.12 -2.57
C ALA A 303 10.27 19.71 -2.57
N LEU A 304 10.54 18.41 -2.71
CA LEU A 304 11.90 17.85 -2.75
C LEU A 304 12.67 18.29 -4.00
N LEU A 305 12.01 18.40 -5.16
CA LEU A 305 12.64 18.91 -6.38
C LEU A 305 13.04 20.40 -6.26
N LEU A 306 12.16 21.25 -5.69
CA LEU A 306 12.50 22.66 -5.47
C LEU A 306 13.59 22.85 -4.40
N HIS A 307 13.76 21.90 -3.48
CA HIS A 307 14.88 21.87 -2.54
C HIS A 307 16.21 21.52 -3.23
N ASP A 308 16.21 20.47 -4.06
CA ASP A 308 17.35 20.02 -4.89
C ASP A 308 17.84 21.17 -5.80
N GLU A 309 16.91 21.90 -6.42
CA GLU A 309 17.19 23.10 -7.24
C GLU A 309 17.57 24.36 -6.42
N ASN A 310 17.56 24.31 -5.08
CA ASN A 310 17.71 25.47 -4.18
C ASN A 310 16.71 26.62 -4.47
N ARG A 311 15.53 26.29 -5.03
CA ARG A 311 14.47 27.21 -5.47
C ARG A 311 13.31 27.33 -4.48
N GLU A 312 13.45 26.85 -3.25
CA GLU A 312 12.40 26.96 -2.22
C GLU A 312 11.95 28.42 -2.00
N ASP A 313 12.92 29.33 -1.87
CA ASP A 313 12.74 30.79 -1.72
C ASP A 313 12.51 31.57 -3.01
N SER A 314 12.50 30.88 -4.16
CA SER A 314 12.10 31.49 -5.41
C SER A 314 10.64 31.96 -5.38
N PRO A 315 10.31 33.16 -5.87
CA PRO A 315 8.93 33.56 -6.13
C PRO A 315 8.32 32.74 -7.29
N ASP A 316 9.16 32.33 -8.25
CA ASP A 316 8.81 31.40 -9.31
C ASP A 316 9.03 29.96 -8.82
N LYS A 317 7.91 29.26 -8.59
CA LYS A 317 7.86 27.84 -8.21
C LYS A 317 7.30 26.98 -9.33
N ASP A 318 7.29 27.48 -10.55
CA ASP A 318 6.90 26.69 -11.71
C ASP A 318 8.05 25.77 -12.10
N VAL A 319 7.65 24.54 -12.44
CA VAL A 319 8.52 23.44 -12.78
C VAL A 319 7.96 22.90 -14.09
N PRO A 320 8.80 22.68 -15.13
CA PRO A 320 8.36 22.05 -16.36
C PRO A 320 7.63 20.72 -16.08
N MET A 321 6.51 20.49 -16.75
CA MET A 321 5.60 19.39 -16.42
C MET A 321 6.29 18.02 -16.58
N ASP A 322 7.14 17.87 -17.59
CA ASP A 322 7.97 16.69 -17.85
C ASP A 322 8.98 16.41 -16.73
N VAL A 323 9.64 17.45 -16.21
CA VAL A 323 10.55 17.33 -15.06
C VAL A 323 9.77 16.92 -13.80
N LEU A 324 8.61 17.53 -13.57
CA LEU A 324 7.75 17.19 -12.43
C LEU A 324 7.20 15.75 -12.53
N GLU A 325 6.78 15.31 -13.71
CA GLU A 325 6.34 13.92 -13.96
C GLU A 325 7.48 12.91 -13.74
N SER A 326 8.69 13.24 -14.17
CA SER A 326 9.89 12.42 -13.96
C SER A 326 10.25 12.31 -12.46
N ALA A 327 10.23 13.42 -11.73
CA ALA A 327 10.46 13.45 -10.28
C ALA A 327 9.36 12.68 -9.51
N GLN A 328 8.10 12.84 -9.91
CA GLN A 328 6.99 12.04 -9.38
C GLN A 328 7.18 10.55 -9.66
N GLN A 329 7.66 10.16 -10.83
CA GLN A 329 7.88 8.76 -11.17
C GLN A 329 9.00 8.16 -10.33
N LYS A 330 10.15 8.83 -10.23
CA LYS A 330 11.30 8.38 -9.43
C LYS A 330 10.96 8.18 -7.96
N ILE A 331 10.22 9.10 -7.33
CA ILE A 331 9.83 8.94 -5.92
C ILE A 331 8.80 7.82 -5.72
N ARG A 332 7.94 7.55 -6.72
CA ARG A 332 7.00 6.42 -6.69
C ARG A 332 7.72 5.09 -6.84
N ASP A 333 8.67 4.97 -7.77
CA ASP A 333 9.44 3.74 -8.00
C ASP A 333 10.38 3.42 -6.83
N ALA A 334 10.97 4.45 -6.22
CA ALA A 334 11.73 4.33 -4.97
C ALA A 334 10.85 3.87 -3.81
N PHE A 335 9.66 4.45 -3.63
CA PHE A 335 8.72 4.05 -2.57
C PHE A 335 8.09 2.66 -2.81
N CYS A 336 7.94 2.23 -4.06
CA CYS A 336 7.53 0.86 -4.38
C CYS A 336 8.58 -0.15 -3.92
N GLN A 337 9.87 0.11 -4.15
CA GLN A 337 10.97 -0.74 -3.69
C GLN A 337 11.23 -0.64 -2.18
N VAL A 338 11.09 0.57 -1.62
CA VAL A 338 11.41 0.92 -0.24
C VAL A 338 10.24 1.74 0.34
N PRO A 339 9.14 1.09 0.79
CA PRO A 339 7.94 1.76 1.30
C PRO A 339 8.13 2.31 2.71
N ASN A 340 9.12 3.17 2.86
CA ASN A 340 9.46 3.89 4.07
C ASN A 340 9.80 5.34 3.71
N TYR A 341 8.89 6.26 4.05
CA TYR A 341 9.03 7.68 3.80
C TYR A 341 10.30 8.30 4.39
N GLU A 342 10.79 7.79 5.52
CA GLU A 342 12.00 8.27 6.17
C GLU A 342 13.24 8.05 5.31
N ILE A 343 13.40 6.82 4.80
CA ILE A 343 14.51 6.45 3.91
C ILE A 343 14.40 7.22 2.58
N VAL A 344 13.20 7.22 1.96
CA VAL A 344 12.97 7.91 0.68
C VAL A 344 13.25 9.42 0.79
N ILE A 345 12.78 10.08 1.86
CA ILE A 345 13.03 11.50 2.10
C ILE A 345 14.52 11.76 2.33
N ASN A 346 15.19 10.98 3.18
CA ASN A 346 16.63 11.17 3.45
C ASN A 346 17.47 10.96 2.18
N SER A 347 17.20 9.92 1.37
CA SER A 347 17.88 9.72 0.09
C SER A 347 17.62 10.84 -0.92
N CYS A 348 16.42 11.46 -0.93
CA CYS A 348 16.18 12.67 -1.72
C CYS A 348 17.02 13.87 -1.24
N LEU A 349 17.11 14.07 0.08
CA LEU A 349 17.84 15.20 0.67
C LEU A 349 19.36 15.07 0.50
N GLU A 350 19.88 13.85 0.41
CA GLU A 350 21.31 13.58 0.27
C GLU A 350 21.79 13.50 -1.18
N HIS A 351 20.97 12.97 -2.09
CA HIS A 351 21.40 12.65 -3.47
C HIS A 351 20.55 13.30 -4.57
N GLY A 352 19.53 14.06 -4.20
CA GLY A 352 18.57 14.66 -5.13
C GLY A 352 17.50 13.67 -5.62
N ILE A 353 16.29 14.18 -5.85
CA ILE A 353 15.13 13.35 -6.25
C ILE A 353 15.36 12.67 -7.61
N MET A 354 16.20 13.26 -8.46
CA MET A 354 16.51 12.75 -9.79
C MET A 354 17.47 11.56 -9.80
N ASN A 355 18.07 11.18 -8.66
CA ASN A 355 19.00 10.05 -8.55
C ASN A 355 18.47 8.86 -7.71
N LEU A 356 17.21 8.90 -7.25
CA LEU A 356 16.65 7.89 -6.36
C LEU A 356 16.77 6.43 -6.84
N ASP A 357 16.71 6.19 -8.15
CA ASP A 357 16.84 4.84 -8.76
C ASP A 357 18.20 4.16 -8.51
N LYS A 358 19.21 4.94 -8.11
CA LYS A 358 20.55 4.49 -7.74
C LYS A 358 20.71 4.28 -6.24
N TYR A 359 20.13 5.16 -5.42
CA TYR A 359 20.42 5.23 -3.99
C TYR A 359 19.29 4.71 -3.08
N CYS A 360 18.02 4.82 -3.48
CA CYS A 360 16.87 4.32 -2.71
C CYS A 360 16.29 3.08 -3.39
N THR A 361 16.95 1.94 -3.20
CA THR A 361 16.71 0.72 -3.98
C THR A 361 16.33 -0.48 -3.11
N LEU A 362 15.71 -1.49 -3.74
CA LEU A 362 15.30 -2.73 -3.08
C LEU A 362 16.44 -3.36 -2.28
N ARG A 363 16.18 -3.70 -1.00
CA ARG A 363 17.13 -4.41 -0.13
C ARG A 363 16.43 -5.43 0.78
N PRO A 364 17.04 -6.60 1.04
CA PRO A 364 16.55 -7.56 2.02
C PRO A 364 16.28 -6.92 3.39
N GLY A 365 15.27 -7.43 4.11
CA GLY A 365 14.85 -6.87 5.39
C GLY A 365 13.93 -5.63 5.32
N ILE A 366 13.66 -5.07 4.13
CA ILE A 366 12.56 -4.13 3.89
C ILE A 366 11.63 -4.73 2.81
N PRO A 367 10.33 -4.93 3.09
CA PRO A 367 9.40 -5.44 2.10
C PRO A 367 9.12 -4.39 1.02
N LEU A 368 9.07 -4.80 -0.24
CA LEU A 368 8.60 -3.97 -1.35
C LEU A 368 7.09 -4.08 -1.55
N LYS A 369 6.48 -3.06 -2.15
CA LYS A 369 5.06 -3.11 -2.52
C LYS A 369 4.84 -4.19 -3.58
N PRO A 370 3.83 -5.06 -3.41
CA PRO A 370 3.61 -6.19 -4.31
C PRO A 370 3.06 -5.76 -5.66
N MET A 371 3.40 -6.52 -6.71
CA MET A 371 2.65 -6.50 -7.97
C MET A 371 1.17 -6.82 -7.72
N LEU A 372 0.28 -6.03 -8.33
CA LEU A 372 -1.16 -6.23 -8.33
C LEU A 372 -1.63 -6.79 -9.68
N ALA A 373 -2.63 -7.67 -9.66
CA ALA A 373 -3.28 -8.17 -10.86
C ALA A 373 -4.54 -7.36 -11.21
N LYS A 374 -4.83 -7.24 -12.51
CA LYS A 374 -6.08 -6.66 -13.02
C LYS A 374 -7.13 -7.78 -13.20
N PRO A 375 -8.32 -7.70 -12.57
CA PRO A 375 -9.37 -8.69 -12.77
C PRO A 375 -9.78 -8.73 -14.25
N THR A 376 -9.96 -9.94 -14.77
CA THR A 376 -10.23 -10.23 -16.19
C THR A 376 -11.29 -11.31 -16.21
N LYS A 377 -12.38 -11.12 -16.98
CA LYS A 377 -13.62 -11.90 -16.82
C LYS A 377 -13.73 -13.11 -17.73
N ALA A 378 -12.95 -13.17 -18.80
CA ALA A 378 -12.93 -14.27 -19.75
C ALA A 378 -11.50 -14.54 -20.25
N ILE A 379 -11.21 -15.78 -20.62
CA ILE A 379 -9.89 -16.17 -21.16
C ILE A 379 -9.62 -15.45 -22.50
N ASN A 380 -10.65 -15.14 -23.29
CA ASN A 380 -10.48 -14.34 -24.52
C ASN A 380 -9.92 -12.93 -24.22
N GLU A 381 -10.37 -12.27 -23.15
CA GLU A 381 -9.83 -10.96 -22.72
C GLU A 381 -8.35 -11.03 -22.29
N VAL A 382 -7.86 -12.23 -21.94
CA VAL A 382 -6.44 -12.48 -21.65
C VAL A 382 -5.66 -12.53 -22.96
N LEU A 383 -6.10 -13.35 -23.92
CA LEU A 383 -5.46 -13.42 -25.25
C LEU A 383 -5.46 -12.07 -25.95
N ASP A 384 -6.56 -11.32 -25.89
CA ASP A 384 -6.67 -9.98 -26.47
C ASP A 384 -5.75 -8.95 -25.81
N ARG A 385 -5.35 -9.16 -24.56
CA ARG A 385 -4.42 -8.28 -23.84
C ARG A 385 -2.96 -8.61 -24.12
N PHE A 386 -2.64 -9.87 -24.41
CA PHE A 386 -1.29 -10.36 -24.65
C PHE A 386 -1.07 -10.76 -26.13
N GLN A 387 -1.78 -10.13 -27.06
CA GLN A 387 -1.66 -10.42 -28.50
C GLN A 387 -0.21 -10.23 -28.98
N GLY A 388 0.40 -11.32 -29.47
CA GLY A 388 1.79 -11.33 -29.95
C GLY A 388 2.85 -11.55 -28.86
N GLU A 389 2.48 -11.54 -27.58
CA GLU A 389 3.39 -11.68 -26.45
C GLU A 389 3.38 -13.09 -25.84
N THR A 390 4.53 -13.55 -25.34
CA THR A 390 4.60 -14.83 -24.62
C THR A 390 4.18 -14.62 -23.17
N PHE A 391 3.10 -15.29 -22.75
CA PHE A 391 2.60 -15.26 -21.38
C PHE A 391 2.53 -16.65 -20.76
N THR A 392 2.44 -16.68 -19.43
CA THR A 392 2.40 -17.86 -18.59
C THR A 392 1.23 -17.73 -17.61
N SER A 393 0.55 -18.85 -17.35
CA SER A 393 -0.56 -18.94 -16.40
C SER A 393 -0.12 -19.80 -15.22
N GLU A 394 -0.30 -19.28 -14.01
CA GLU A 394 -0.03 -19.97 -12.74
C GLU A 394 -1.33 -20.22 -11.99
N TYR A 395 -1.36 -21.23 -11.12
CA TYR A 395 -2.45 -21.38 -10.15
C TYR A 395 -2.53 -20.18 -9.22
N LYS A 396 -3.73 -19.62 -9.05
CA LYS A 396 -4.04 -18.58 -8.07
C LYS A 396 -4.40 -19.24 -6.74
N TYR A 397 -3.39 -19.55 -5.93
CA TYR A 397 -3.57 -20.15 -4.61
C TYR A 397 -4.46 -19.32 -3.66
N ASP A 398 -5.26 -20.01 -2.83
CA ASP A 398 -6.14 -19.42 -1.80
C ASP A 398 -5.40 -19.37 -0.44
N GLY A 399 -4.62 -18.31 -0.21
CA GLY A 399 -3.70 -18.23 0.92
C GLY A 399 -3.46 -16.81 1.46
N GLU A 400 -2.30 -16.62 2.10
CA GLU A 400 -1.80 -15.30 2.47
C GLU A 400 -0.44 -15.06 1.76
N ARG A 401 -0.38 -14.06 0.87
CA ARG A 401 0.88 -13.67 0.20
C ARG A 401 1.96 -13.35 1.23
N ALA A 402 3.09 -14.04 1.06
CA ALA A 402 4.25 -14.04 1.94
C ALA A 402 5.49 -13.66 1.12
N GLN A 403 6.00 -12.45 1.34
CA GLN A 403 7.28 -12.01 0.80
C GLN A 403 8.38 -12.43 1.78
N VAL A 404 9.23 -13.37 1.38
CA VAL A 404 10.20 -14.05 2.27
C VAL A 404 11.60 -13.53 1.98
N HIS A 405 12.23 -12.92 2.98
CA HIS A 405 13.57 -12.35 2.90
C HIS A 405 14.55 -13.21 3.70
N LEU A 406 15.71 -13.50 3.12
CA LEU A 406 16.92 -13.88 3.85
C LEU A 406 17.84 -12.67 3.93
N LEU A 407 18.34 -12.37 5.12
CA LEU A 407 19.29 -11.29 5.39
C LEU A 407 20.73 -11.84 5.52
N ASN A 408 21.72 -10.96 5.40
CA ASN A 408 23.15 -11.29 5.44
C ASN A 408 23.63 -11.95 6.75
N ASP A 409 22.87 -11.79 7.84
CA ASP A 409 23.12 -12.40 9.14
C ASP A 409 22.49 -13.80 9.29
N GLY A 410 21.82 -14.30 8.25
CA GLY A 410 21.04 -15.54 8.27
C GLY A 410 19.60 -15.37 8.76
N THR A 411 19.19 -14.16 9.18
CA THR A 411 17.83 -13.92 9.69
C THR A 411 16.82 -14.04 8.54
N MET A 412 15.79 -14.87 8.74
CA MET A 412 14.59 -14.89 7.89
C MET A 412 13.59 -13.83 8.34
N ARG A 413 12.93 -13.13 7.40
CA ARG A 413 11.74 -12.32 7.67
C ARG A 413 10.65 -12.62 6.65
N ILE A 414 9.39 -12.69 7.10
CA ILE A 414 8.22 -12.89 6.24
C ILE A 414 7.32 -11.66 6.36
N TYR A 415 6.92 -11.09 5.23
CA TYR A 415 6.03 -9.92 5.19
C TYR A 415 4.73 -10.21 4.44
N SER A 416 3.65 -9.61 4.91
CA SER A 416 2.34 -9.66 4.28
C SER A 416 2.30 -8.86 2.98
N ARG A 417 1.24 -9.07 2.18
CA ARG A 417 0.88 -8.20 1.04
C ARG A 417 0.93 -6.70 1.34
N ASN A 418 0.64 -6.28 2.58
CA ASN A 418 0.65 -4.86 2.95
C ASN A 418 2.01 -4.38 3.47
N GLY A 419 2.95 -5.29 3.76
CA GLY A 419 4.24 -5.03 4.39
C GLY A 419 4.26 -5.27 5.91
N GLU A 420 3.20 -5.85 6.48
CA GLU A 420 3.18 -6.22 7.92
C GLU A 420 4.15 -7.38 8.17
N ASN A 421 4.92 -7.34 9.26
CA ASN A 421 5.80 -8.46 9.63
C ASN A 421 4.97 -9.65 10.17
N MET A 422 5.12 -10.80 9.52
CA MET A 422 4.41 -12.06 9.82
C MET A 422 5.35 -13.19 10.24
N THR A 423 6.63 -12.92 10.50
CA THR A 423 7.65 -13.95 10.80
C THR A 423 7.23 -14.83 11.98
N GLU A 424 6.75 -14.22 13.07
CA GLU A 424 6.22 -14.92 14.26
C GLU A 424 4.99 -15.78 13.99
N ARG A 425 4.28 -15.61 12.87
CA ARG A 425 3.10 -16.41 12.53
C ARG A 425 3.47 -17.78 11.97
N TYR A 426 4.66 -17.91 11.41
CA TYR A 426 5.14 -19.10 10.69
C TYR A 426 6.48 -19.62 11.25
N PRO A 427 6.54 -19.94 12.56
CA PRO A 427 7.77 -20.39 13.22
C PRO A 427 8.30 -21.73 12.69
N GLU A 428 7.48 -22.48 11.94
CA GLU A 428 7.89 -23.75 11.31
C GLU A 428 8.54 -23.58 9.93
N ILE A 429 8.51 -22.39 9.34
CA ILE A 429 9.15 -22.12 8.05
C ILE A 429 10.60 -21.70 8.33
N ASN A 430 11.54 -22.35 7.65
CA ASN A 430 12.94 -21.96 7.68
C ASN A 430 13.48 -21.84 6.24
N ILE A 431 13.95 -20.65 5.86
CA ILE A 431 14.36 -20.37 4.47
C ILE A 431 15.59 -21.17 4.05
N THR A 432 16.46 -21.59 4.99
CA THR A 432 17.66 -22.38 4.66
C THR A 432 17.32 -23.77 4.13
N ASP A 433 16.17 -24.32 4.51
CA ASP A 433 15.81 -25.70 4.23
C ASP A 433 15.51 -25.92 2.74
N PHE A 434 15.09 -24.86 2.04
CA PHE A 434 14.80 -24.85 0.60
C PHE A 434 15.81 -24.05 -0.24
N ILE A 435 16.95 -23.61 0.30
CA ILE A 435 18.08 -23.08 -0.51
C ILE A 435 18.93 -24.25 -1.03
N GLN A 436 19.44 -24.17 -2.26
CA GLN A 436 20.33 -25.20 -2.84
C GLN A 436 21.72 -25.17 -2.22
N ASP A 437 22.33 -23.99 -2.17
CA ASP A 437 23.71 -23.77 -1.75
C ASP A 437 23.75 -22.58 -0.77
N LEU A 438 24.03 -22.89 0.50
CA LEU A 438 24.13 -21.90 1.58
C LEU A 438 25.50 -21.20 1.62
N ASP A 439 26.54 -21.76 1.00
CA ASP A 439 27.89 -21.16 0.98
C ASP A 439 27.95 -20.00 -0.02
N THR A 440 27.15 -20.06 -1.10
CA THR A 440 27.07 -18.97 -2.09
C THR A 440 25.87 -18.05 -1.92
N THR A 441 24.83 -18.42 -1.16
CA THR A 441 23.64 -17.58 -0.92
C THR A 441 23.79 -16.71 0.32
N LYS A 442 24.02 -15.41 0.13
CA LYS A 442 24.13 -14.40 1.20
C LYS A 442 22.78 -13.83 1.63
N ASN A 443 21.95 -13.47 0.66
CA ASN A 443 20.65 -12.86 0.86
C ASN A 443 19.76 -13.08 -0.37
N LEU A 444 18.44 -13.05 -0.18
CA LEU A 444 17.47 -13.09 -1.28
C LEU A 444 16.09 -12.59 -0.83
N ILE A 445 15.21 -12.38 -1.81
CA ILE A 445 13.79 -12.03 -1.60
C ILE A 445 12.94 -12.90 -2.52
N LEU A 446 12.13 -13.79 -1.95
CA LEU A 446 11.11 -14.58 -2.67
C LEU A 446 9.73 -13.94 -2.53
N ASP A 447 8.89 -14.13 -3.54
CA ASP A 447 7.45 -13.83 -3.48
C ASP A 447 6.68 -15.14 -3.56
N CYS A 448 5.88 -15.42 -2.53
CA CYS A 448 5.22 -16.71 -2.31
C CYS A 448 3.77 -16.52 -1.87
N GLU A 449 2.93 -17.53 -2.06
CA GLU A 449 1.67 -17.64 -1.31
C GLU A 449 1.84 -18.66 -0.18
N ALA A 450 1.54 -18.26 1.06
CA ALA A 450 1.49 -19.18 2.19
C ALA A 450 0.10 -19.83 2.26
N VAL A 451 0.03 -21.14 2.02
CA VAL A 451 -1.22 -21.88 1.86
C VAL A 451 -1.32 -22.97 2.94
N ALA A 452 -2.49 -23.15 3.55
CA ALA A 452 -2.68 -24.23 4.52
C ALA A 452 -2.55 -25.61 3.82
N TRP A 453 -1.81 -26.52 4.45
CA TRP A 453 -1.41 -27.78 3.81
C TRP A 453 -1.67 -28.98 4.73
N ASP A 454 -2.29 -30.01 4.16
CA ASP A 454 -2.48 -31.33 4.77
C ASP A 454 -1.26 -32.20 4.43
N LYS A 455 -0.38 -32.41 5.42
CA LYS A 455 0.84 -33.22 5.23
C LYS A 455 0.55 -34.72 5.10
N ASP A 456 -0.59 -35.21 5.59
CA ASP A 456 -0.94 -36.64 5.53
C ASP A 456 -1.54 -37.00 4.17
N GLN A 457 -2.35 -36.10 3.59
CA GLN A 457 -2.99 -36.29 2.27
C GLN A 457 -2.25 -35.60 1.11
N GLY A 458 -1.22 -34.79 1.39
CA GLY A 458 -0.43 -34.10 0.38
C GLY A 458 -1.23 -33.09 -0.45
N LYS A 459 -2.11 -32.31 0.19
CA LYS A 459 -3.05 -31.42 -0.51
C LYS A 459 -3.23 -30.05 0.16
N ILE A 460 -3.72 -29.11 -0.64
CA ILE A 460 -4.16 -27.77 -0.21
C ILE A 460 -5.40 -27.88 0.69
N LEU A 461 -5.46 -27.01 1.70
CA LEU A 461 -6.62 -26.78 2.55
C LEU A 461 -7.15 -25.34 2.32
N PRO A 462 -8.47 -25.10 2.41
CA PRO A 462 -9.05 -23.78 2.16
C PRO A 462 -8.49 -22.68 3.07
N PHE A 463 -8.48 -21.42 2.60
CA PHE A 463 -8.05 -20.26 3.38
C PHE A 463 -8.74 -20.13 4.74
N GLN A 464 -9.99 -20.58 4.87
CA GLN A 464 -10.70 -20.62 6.15
C GLN A 464 -9.92 -21.38 7.23
N VAL A 465 -9.20 -22.46 6.88
CA VAL A 465 -8.34 -23.21 7.79
C VAL A 465 -7.09 -22.39 8.15
N LEU A 466 -6.44 -21.76 7.16
CA LEU A 466 -5.30 -20.86 7.37
C LEU A 466 -5.63 -19.69 8.31
N SER A 467 -6.84 -19.14 8.18
CA SER A 467 -7.33 -18.01 8.95
C SER A 467 -7.51 -18.31 10.44
N THR A 468 -7.57 -19.60 10.83
CA THR A 468 -7.62 -20.02 12.24
C THR A 468 -6.27 -19.92 12.97
N ARG A 469 -5.16 -19.72 12.25
CA ARG A 469 -3.84 -19.56 12.88
C ARG A 469 -3.77 -18.30 13.73
N LYS A 470 -3.19 -18.43 14.92
CA LYS A 470 -2.80 -17.29 15.77
C LYS A 470 -1.83 -16.38 14.99
N ARG A 471 -1.94 -15.06 15.16
CA ARG A 471 -1.18 -14.07 14.35
C ARG A 471 0.19 -13.66 14.92
N LYS A 472 0.40 -13.80 16.23
CA LYS A 472 1.59 -13.35 16.99
C LYS A 472 1.88 -14.32 18.13
N ASP A 473 3.10 -14.30 18.67
CA ASP A 473 3.54 -15.19 19.75
C ASP A 473 3.20 -16.68 19.46
N VAL A 474 3.50 -17.18 18.24
CA VAL A 474 3.22 -18.57 17.87
C VAL A 474 4.44 -19.43 18.17
N GLU A 475 4.32 -20.34 19.14
CA GLU A 475 5.34 -21.33 19.43
C GLU A 475 5.26 -22.50 18.43
N LEU A 476 6.41 -23.05 18.03
CA LEU A 476 6.49 -24.15 17.05
C LEU A 476 5.62 -25.36 17.43
N ASN A 477 5.56 -25.68 18.72
CA ASN A 477 4.77 -26.79 19.27
C ASN A 477 3.24 -26.55 19.22
N ASP A 478 2.79 -25.29 19.13
CA ASP A 478 1.38 -24.93 19.05
C ASP A 478 0.84 -24.91 17.60
N VAL A 479 1.69 -25.10 16.59
CA VAL A 479 1.32 -25.04 15.17
C VAL A 479 0.53 -26.28 14.74
N LYS A 480 -0.80 -26.17 14.82
CA LYS A 480 -1.77 -27.21 14.38
C LYS A 480 -2.02 -27.22 12.87
N VAL A 481 -2.12 -26.05 12.24
CA VAL A 481 -2.34 -25.90 10.80
C VAL A 481 -0.98 -25.69 10.14
N LYS A 482 -0.46 -26.71 9.45
CA LYS A 482 0.78 -26.59 8.68
C LYS A 482 0.56 -25.77 7.40
N VAL A 483 1.64 -25.22 6.87
CA VAL A 483 1.63 -24.36 5.68
C VAL A 483 2.71 -24.81 4.70
N CYS A 484 2.39 -24.72 3.41
CA CYS A 484 3.34 -24.82 2.32
C CYS A 484 3.44 -23.44 1.66
N LEU A 485 4.66 -22.99 1.37
CA LEU A 485 4.93 -21.85 0.50
C LEU A 485 4.85 -22.30 -0.96
N PHE A 486 4.09 -21.56 -1.78
CA PHE A 486 4.10 -21.68 -3.23
C PHE A 486 4.81 -20.45 -3.82
N ALA A 487 6.09 -20.62 -4.14
CA ALA A 487 6.93 -19.58 -4.69
C ALA A 487 6.62 -19.32 -6.17
N PHE A 488 6.37 -18.06 -6.51
CA PHE A 488 6.03 -17.62 -7.86
C PHE A 488 6.94 -16.52 -8.41
N ASP A 489 7.87 -15.99 -7.60
CA ASP A 489 8.87 -15.02 -8.04
C ASP A 489 10.11 -14.97 -7.13
N ILE A 490 11.19 -14.39 -7.65
CA ILE A 490 12.39 -13.98 -6.90
C ILE A 490 12.78 -12.56 -7.33
N LEU A 491 12.93 -11.68 -6.36
CA LEU A 491 12.99 -10.23 -6.58
C LEU A 491 14.39 -9.67 -6.32
N CYS A 492 15.18 -10.38 -5.51
CA CYS A 492 16.59 -10.09 -5.25
C CYS A 492 17.35 -11.39 -4.92
N TYR A 493 18.62 -11.46 -5.31
CA TYR A 493 19.55 -12.53 -4.95
C TYR A 493 20.98 -11.95 -4.82
N ASN A 494 21.63 -12.14 -3.68
CA ASN A 494 22.99 -11.66 -3.40
C ASN A 494 23.20 -10.18 -3.77
N ASP A 495 22.33 -9.30 -3.26
CA ASP A 495 22.27 -7.86 -3.56
C ASP A 495 21.94 -7.50 -5.04
N GLU A 496 21.85 -8.47 -5.96
CA GLU A 496 21.40 -8.24 -7.34
C GLU A 496 19.88 -7.98 -7.35
N ARG A 497 19.47 -6.82 -7.89
CA ARG A 497 18.06 -6.43 -8.06
C ARG A 497 17.49 -7.12 -9.30
N LEU A 498 16.74 -8.20 -9.10
CA LEU A 498 16.17 -8.99 -10.20
C LEU A 498 14.90 -8.38 -10.78
N ILE A 499 14.26 -7.42 -10.10
CA ILE A 499 13.01 -6.75 -10.53
C ILE A 499 13.05 -6.09 -11.92
N ASN A 500 14.24 -5.81 -12.46
CA ASN A 500 14.41 -5.24 -13.80
C ASN A 500 14.61 -6.31 -14.90
N LYS A 501 14.75 -7.60 -14.53
CA LYS A 501 14.83 -8.74 -15.44
C LYS A 501 13.43 -9.26 -15.80
N SER A 502 13.32 -9.97 -16.91
CA SER A 502 12.09 -10.66 -17.31
C SER A 502 11.68 -11.75 -16.31
N LEU A 503 10.38 -12.07 -16.24
CA LEU A 503 9.88 -13.15 -15.37
C LEU A 503 10.56 -14.50 -15.68
N LYS A 504 10.89 -14.75 -16.95
CA LYS A 504 11.67 -15.91 -17.40
C LYS A 504 13.01 -16.02 -16.67
N GLU A 505 13.84 -14.98 -16.77
CA GLU A 505 15.15 -14.93 -16.07
C GLU A 505 14.96 -15.10 -14.56
N ARG A 506 13.98 -14.41 -13.95
CA ARG A 506 13.74 -14.54 -12.50
C ARG A 506 13.36 -15.97 -12.10
N ARG A 507 12.53 -16.67 -12.88
CA ARG A 507 12.23 -18.09 -12.65
C ARG A 507 13.46 -19.00 -12.79
N GLU A 508 14.36 -18.71 -13.73
CA GLU A 508 15.65 -19.40 -13.85
C GLU A 508 16.53 -19.17 -12.60
N TYR A 509 16.60 -17.95 -12.06
CA TYR A 509 17.23 -17.69 -10.75
C TYR A 509 16.55 -18.47 -9.62
N LEU A 510 15.22 -18.39 -9.49
CA LEU A 510 14.45 -19.06 -8.42
C LEU A 510 14.74 -20.56 -8.39
N THR A 511 14.63 -21.21 -9.54
CA THR A 511 14.84 -22.66 -9.68
C THR A 511 16.30 -23.09 -9.56
N LYS A 512 17.26 -22.20 -9.83
CA LYS A 512 18.69 -22.43 -9.64
C LYS A 512 19.12 -22.31 -8.18
N VAL A 513 18.55 -21.38 -7.42
CA VAL A 513 19.00 -21.08 -6.04
C VAL A 513 18.15 -21.75 -4.95
N THR A 514 16.95 -22.22 -5.29
CA THR A 514 16.06 -22.96 -4.36
C THR A 514 15.76 -24.39 -4.82
N LYS A 515 15.26 -25.22 -3.91
CA LYS A 515 14.87 -26.62 -4.14
C LYS A 515 13.50 -26.89 -3.55
N VAL A 516 12.72 -27.76 -4.19
CA VAL A 516 11.40 -28.17 -3.70
C VAL A 516 11.56 -29.01 -2.42
N VAL A 517 10.79 -28.66 -1.38
CA VAL A 517 10.64 -29.41 -0.14
C VAL A 517 9.15 -29.78 0.00
N PRO A 518 8.76 -31.04 -0.31
CA PRO A 518 7.35 -31.43 -0.39
C PRO A 518 6.53 -31.08 0.86
N GLY A 519 5.45 -30.31 0.67
CA GLY A 519 4.57 -29.86 1.74
C GLY A 519 5.10 -28.71 2.61
N GLU A 520 6.21 -28.08 2.22
CA GLU A 520 6.79 -26.91 2.89
C GLU A 520 7.18 -25.79 1.92
N PHE A 521 7.84 -26.13 0.80
CA PHE A 521 8.21 -25.18 -0.26
C PHE A 521 8.06 -25.82 -1.66
N GLN A 522 7.25 -25.22 -2.51
CA GLN A 522 6.98 -25.67 -3.88
C GLN A 522 6.97 -24.47 -4.84
N TYR A 523 7.22 -24.71 -6.12
CA TYR A 523 6.98 -23.69 -7.15
C TYR A 523 5.50 -23.62 -7.51
N ALA A 524 5.03 -22.45 -7.92
CA ALA A 524 3.69 -22.30 -8.47
C ALA A 524 3.48 -23.20 -9.70
N THR A 525 2.42 -24.00 -9.66
CA THR A 525 1.97 -24.84 -10.78
C THR A 525 1.61 -23.94 -11.95
N GLN A 526 2.19 -24.20 -13.12
CA GLN A 526 2.17 -23.26 -14.24
C GLN A 526 2.13 -23.94 -15.60
N ILE A 527 1.59 -23.22 -16.59
CA ILE A 527 1.64 -23.57 -18.02
C ILE A 527 2.03 -22.32 -18.83
N THR A 528 2.64 -22.53 -20.00
CA THR A 528 2.95 -21.48 -20.98
C THR A 528 2.33 -21.92 -22.31
N THR A 529 1.15 -21.39 -22.61
CA THR A 529 0.38 -21.74 -23.81
C THR A 529 -0.55 -20.60 -24.22
N ASN A 530 -0.79 -20.45 -25.52
CA ASN A 530 -1.78 -19.55 -26.09
C ASN A 530 -3.06 -20.30 -26.53
N ASN A 531 -3.15 -21.61 -26.30
CA ASN A 531 -4.29 -22.44 -26.65
C ASN A 531 -5.44 -22.27 -25.63
N LEU A 532 -6.61 -21.83 -26.10
CA LEU A 532 -7.80 -21.63 -25.27
C LEU A 532 -8.25 -22.89 -24.54
N ASP A 533 -8.21 -24.05 -25.21
CA ASP A 533 -8.68 -25.32 -24.62
C ASP A 533 -7.73 -25.81 -23.52
N GLU A 534 -6.44 -25.54 -23.65
CA GLU A 534 -5.44 -25.85 -22.60
C GLU A 534 -5.58 -24.89 -21.42
N LEU A 535 -5.78 -23.59 -21.67
CA LEU A 535 -6.02 -22.60 -20.61
C LEU A 535 -7.32 -22.88 -19.84
N GLN A 536 -8.40 -23.29 -20.53
CA GLN A 536 -9.66 -23.65 -19.87
C GLN A 536 -9.51 -24.91 -19.01
N LYS A 537 -8.86 -25.97 -19.53
CA LYS A 537 -8.55 -27.17 -18.74
C LYS A 537 -7.70 -26.84 -17.52
N PHE A 538 -6.66 -26.02 -17.69
CA PHE A 538 -5.77 -25.62 -16.60
C PHE A 538 -6.49 -24.76 -15.55
N LEU A 539 -7.45 -23.93 -15.96
CA LEU A 539 -8.35 -23.21 -15.06
C LEU A 539 -9.24 -24.18 -14.26
N ASP A 540 -9.90 -25.13 -14.93
CA ASP A 540 -10.76 -26.11 -14.28
C ASP A 540 -9.97 -27.00 -13.31
N GLU A 541 -8.76 -27.42 -13.70
CA GLU A 541 -7.80 -28.12 -12.83
C GLU A 541 -7.41 -27.28 -11.61
N SER A 542 -7.12 -25.97 -11.76
CA SER A 542 -6.77 -25.12 -10.63
C SER A 542 -7.88 -25.07 -9.57
N VAL A 543 -9.14 -24.97 -9.99
CA VAL A 543 -10.31 -24.97 -9.09
C VAL A 543 -10.48 -26.34 -8.43
N ASN A 544 -10.29 -27.44 -9.17
CA ASN A 544 -10.31 -28.80 -8.60
C ASN A 544 -9.19 -29.02 -7.56
N HIS A 545 -8.04 -28.37 -7.72
CA HIS A 545 -6.94 -28.35 -6.75
C HIS A 545 -7.12 -27.28 -5.64
N SER A 546 -8.35 -26.78 -5.41
CA SER A 546 -8.68 -25.80 -4.37
C SER A 546 -7.96 -24.45 -4.48
N CYS A 547 -7.64 -24.03 -5.70
CA CYS A 547 -7.18 -22.67 -6.00
C CYS A 547 -8.35 -21.78 -6.48
N GLU A 548 -8.19 -20.46 -6.42
CA GLU A 548 -9.21 -19.48 -6.84
C GLU A 548 -9.37 -19.36 -8.37
N GLY A 549 -8.42 -19.89 -9.15
CA GLY A 549 -8.36 -19.75 -10.60
C GLY A 549 -6.92 -19.58 -11.09
N LEU A 550 -6.69 -18.70 -12.07
CA LEU A 550 -5.37 -18.48 -12.67
C LEU A 550 -4.84 -17.04 -12.50
N MET A 551 -3.52 -16.92 -12.34
CA MET A 551 -2.75 -15.68 -12.47
C MET A 551 -2.03 -15.70 -13.81
N VAL A 552 -2.28 -14.73 -14.68
CA VAL A 552 -1.62 -14.64 -15.99
C VAL A 552 -0.59 -13.52 -16.01
N LYS A 553 0.64 -13.85 -16.41
CA LYS A 553 1.81 -12.96 -16.38
C LYS A 553 2.51 -12.98 -17.74
N MET A 554 3.07 -11.85 -18.19
CA MET A 554 4.00 -11.86 -19.33
C MET A 554 5.29 -12.57 -18.91
N LEU A 555 5.81 -13.44 -19.77
CA LEU A 555 7.01 -14.22 -19.49
C LEU A 555 8.29 -13.45 -19.88
N GLU A 556 8.21 -12.70 -20.98
CA GLU A 556 9.28 -11.87 -21.53
C GLU A 556 8.87 -10.38 -21.49
N GLY A 557 9.84 -9.48 -21.63
CA GLY A 557 9.66 -8.03 -21.44
C GLY A 557 9.93 -7.52 -20.02
N PRO A 558 10.07 -6.19 -19.83
CA PRO A 558 10.37 -5.58 -18.54
C PRO A 558 9.17 -5.65 -17.60
N ASP A 559 9.42 -6.00 -16.34
CA ASP A 559 8.34 -6.23 -15.38
C ASP A 559 7.60 -4.94 -14.99
N PRO A 560 6.26 -4.92 -15.01
CA PRO A 560 5.48 -3.73 -14.69
C PRO A 560 5.45 -3.32 -13.20
N ILE A 561 6.28 -3.84 -12.28
CA ILE A 561 6.42 -3.26 -10.91
C ILE A 561 6.51 -1.72 -10.96
N MET A 562 7.30 -1.16 -11.89
CA MET A 562 7.45 0.30 -12.07
C MET A 562 6.30 0.93 -12.90
N ASN A 563 5.69 0.17 -13.81
CA ASN A 563 4.64 0.66 -14.72
C ASN A 563 3.21 0.61 -14.14
N GLN A 564 2.95 -0.16 -13.07
CA GLN A 564 1.62 -0.33 -12.48
C GLN A 564 1.01 0.95 -11.89
N VAL A 565 1.80 2.02 -11.75
CA VAL A 565 1.29 3.34 -11.30
C VAL A 565 0.29 3.95 -12.30
N LYS A 566 0.50 3.77 -13.62
CA LYS A 566 -0.39 4.33 -14.67
C LYS A 566 -1.78 3.69 -14.70
N GLY A 567 -1.94 2.50 -14.11
CA GLY A 567 -3.17 1.71 -14.20
C GLY A 567 -4.26 2.02 -13.15
N GLN A 568 -4.05 3.01 -12.28
CA GLN A 568 -4.98 3.35 -11.18
C GLN A 568 -5.55 4.78 -11.27
N GLU A 569 -5.62 5.36 -12.47
CA GLU A 569 -6.23 6.68 -12.71
C GLU A 569 -7.77 6.62 -12.82
N THR A 570 -8.37 5.42 -12.74
CA THR A 570 -9.82 5.19 -12.79
C THR A 570 -10.29 4.36 -11.59
N GLY A 571 -10.48 5.03 -10.45
CA GLY A 571 -11.00 4.46 -9.20
C GLY A 571 -11.43 5.55 -8.21
#